data_AF-A0A9P6U4X7-F1
#
_entry.id   AF-A0A9P6U4X7-F1
#
_cell.length_a   1.000
_cell.length_b   1.000
_cell.length_c   1.000
_cell.angle_alpha   90.00
_cell.angle_beta   90.00
_cell.angle_gamma   90.00
#
_symmetry.space_group_name_H-M   'P 1'
#
loop_
_entity.id
_entity.type
_entity.pdbx_description
1 polymer ?
#
loop_
_entity_poly.entity_id
_entity_poly.type
_entity_poly.pdbx_seq_one_letter_code
_entity_poly.pdbx_strand_id
1 'polypeptide(L)'
;MTLKYNNPATWLFVGKAVGIGAVGIFAGQALGFSNFLMPALRKFSATSSLNVWCEAYTNASPLQAACAVVSSVCLGGVYAKTGSKPFLLAAIGMLSVIPYTLVLMMPINKELLSIRKSGGASGDHVEALLQRWESRHQVRIVVSIAALGASLYGALGGGHGGLSK
;
A
#
# COMPACT_ATOMS: atom_id res chain seq x y z
N MET A 1 10.41 36.50 18.16
CA MET A 1 10.32 35.03 18.23
C MET A 1 9.95 34.51 16.85
N THR A 2 10.92 34.50 15.94
CA THR A 2 10.73 34.14 14.52
C THR A 2 11.01 32.64 14.37
N LEU A 3 10.02 31.92 13.86
CA LEU A 3 9.98 30.47 13.73
C LEU A 3 11.23 29.90 13.04
N LYS A 4 12.05 29.13 13.79
CA LYS A 4 13.13 28.26 13.28
C LYS A 4 12.61 27.05 12.47
N TYR A 5 11.51 27.20 11.72
CA TYR A 5 10.87 26.11 10.96
C TYR A 5 11.34 26.00 9.50
N ASN A 6 12.22 26.88 9.05
CA ASN A 6 12.80 26.84 7.69
C ASN A 6 14.19 26.20 7.66
N ASN A 7 14.43 25.14 8.45
CA ASN A 7 15.62 24.32 8.27
C ASN A 7 15.34 23.24 7.21
N PRO A 8 16.03 23.25 6.04
CA PRO A 8 15.86 22.24 5.00
C PRO A 8 16.05 20.81 5.52
N ALA A 9 16.91 20.62 6.53
CA ALA A 9 17.14 19.32 7.14
C ALA A 9 15.91 18.78 7.87
N THR A 10 15.11 19.65 8.53
CA THR A 10 13.91 19.26 9.26
C THR A 10 12.83 18.72 8.33
N TRP A 11 12.56 19.40 7.21
CA TRP A 11 11.56 18.94 6.23
C TRP A 11 11.97 17.65 5.53
N LEU A 12 13.28 17.47 5.24
CA LEU A 12 13.79 16.22 4.69
C LEU A 12 13.66 15.05 5.67
N PHE A 13 13.94 15.28 6.96
CA PHE A 13 13.75 14.28 8.00
C PHE A 13 12.28 13.88 8.11
N VAL A 14 11.38 14.86 8.23
CA VAL A 14 9.92 14.62 8.32
C VAL A 14 9.41 13.90 7.07
N GLY A 15 9.80 14.33 5.87
CA GLY A 15 9.40 13.71 4.60
C GLY A 15 9.84 12.26 4.50
N LYS A 16 11.09 11.94 4.89
CA LYS A 16 11.57 10.56 4.95
C LYS A 16 10.79 9.74 5.98
N ALA A 17 10.66 10.24 7.22
CA ALA A 17 10.01 9.51 8.30
C ALA A 17 8.53 9.20 7.98
N VAL A 18 7.77 10.21 7.56
CA VAL A 18 6.35 10.06 7.20
C VAL A 18 6.20 9.18 5.96
N GLY A 19 7.02 9.41 4.92
CA GLY A 19 6.97 8.65 3.69
C GLY A 19 7.25 7.16 3.92
N ILE A 20 8.38 6.84 4.55
CA ILE A 20 8.79 5.45 4.86
C ILE A 20 7.79 4.79 5.81
N GLY A 21 7.34 5.50 6.85
CA GLY A 21 6.35 5.00 7.79
C GLY A 21 5.03 4.61 7.10
N ALA A 22 4.54 5.47 6.19
CA ALA A 22 3.35 5.19 5.40
C ALA A 22 3.52 3.96 4.48
N VAL A 23 4.68 3.81 3.83
CA VAL A 23 4.97 2.60 3.04
C VAL A 23 4.99 1.36 3.93
N GLY A 24 5.61 1.43 5.10
CA GLY A 24 5.69 0.32 6.06
C GLY A 24 4.32 -0.14 6.53
N ILE A 25 3.43 0.81 6.88
CA ILE A 25 2.04 0.50 7.27
C ILE A 25 1.30 -0.17 6.11
N PHE A 26 1.42 0.36 4.89
CA PHE A 26 0.81 -0.23 3.72
C PHE A 26 1.28 -1.68 3.50
N ALA A 27 2.61 -1.89 3.47
CA ALA A 27 3.21 -3.19 3.20
C ALA A 27 2.85 -4.22 4.28
N GLY A 28 2.91 -3.83 5.56
CA GLY A 28 2.52 -4.68 6.68
C GLY A 28 1.05 -5.08 6.64
N GLN A 29 0.15 -4.14 6.33
CA GLN A 29 -1.27 -4.45 6.20
C GLN A 29 -1.56 -5.37 5.00
N ALA A 30 -0.92 -5.12 3.85
CA ALA A 30 -1.09 -5.96 2.66
C ALA A 30 -0.62 -7.40 2.90
N LEU A 31 0.56 -7.55 3.53
CA LEU A 31 1.08 -8.85 3.97
C LEU A 31 0.12 -9.52 4.95
N GLY A 32 -0.33 -8.83 5.99
CA GLY A 32 -1.23 -9.42 6.98
C GLY A 32 -2.54 -9.91 6.38
N PHE A 33 -3.08 -9.18 5.40
CA PHE A 33 -4.30 -9.57 4.70
C PHE A 33 -4.12 -10.90 3.96
N SER A 34 -3.02 -11.08 3.22
CA SER A 34 -2.80 -12.30 2.44
C SER A 34 -2.21 -13.46 3.24
N ASN A 35 -1.45 -13.19 4.30
CA ASN A 35 -0.75 -14.23 5.07
C ASN A 35 -1.55 -14.73 6.28
N PHE A 36 -2.44 -13.90 6.83
CA PHE A 36 -3.22 -14.29 8.02
C PHE A 36 -4.70 -14.39 7.71
N LEU A 37 -5.27 -13.33 7.12
CA LEU A 37 -6.71 -13.27 6.89
C LEU A 37 -7.15 -14.26 5.80
N MET A 38 -6.59 -14.18 4.58
CA MET A 38 -7.01 -15.07 3.49
C MET A 38 -6.92 -16.58 3.84
N PRO A 39 -5.85 -17.08 4.48
CA PRO A 39 -5.80 -18.48 4.93
C PRO A 39 -6.82 -18.82 6.01
N ALA A 40 -7.15 -17.89 6.91
CA ALA A 40 -8.21 -18.09 7.89
C ALA A 40 -9.59 -18.18 7.20
N LEU A 41 -9.85 -17.32 6.22
CA LEU A 41 -11.11 -17.29 5.48
C LEU A 41 -11.40 -18.62 4.76
N ARG A 42 -10.39 -19.33 4.26
CA ARG A 42 -10.56 -20.63 3.60
C ARG A 42 -11.09 -21.75 4.51
N LYS A 43 -11.11 -21.53 5.83
CA LYS A 43 -11.60 -22.51 6.82
C LYS A 43 -13.10 -22.38 7.10
N PHE A 44 -13.75 -21.34 6.58
CA PHE A 44 -15.17 -21.09 6.78
C PHE A 44 -15.96 -21.38 5.50
N SER A 45 -17.29 -21.44 5.62
CA SER A 45 -18.17 -21.48 4.44
C SER A 45 -18.00 -20.21 3.60
N ALA A 46 -18.17 -20.33 2.29
CA ALA A 46 -18.02 -19.21 1.35
C ALA A 46 -18.79 -17.94 1.79
N THR A 47 -20.01 -18.09 2.31
CA THR A 47 -20.82 -16.97 2.83
C THR A 47 -20.15 -16.28 4.02
N SER A 48 -19.66 -17.03 5.00
CA SER A 48 -18.96 -16.46 6.16
C SER A 48 -17.64 -15.80 5.73
N SER A 49 -16.90 -16.44 4.83
CA SER A 49 -15.64 -15.92 4.29
C SER A 49 -15.86 -14.59 3.55
N LEU A 50 -16.91 -14.50 2.73
CA LEU A 50 -17.30 -13.29 2.04
C LEU A 50 -17.64 -12.15 3.00
N ASN A 51 -18.44 -12.44 4.03
CA ASN A 51 -18.85 -11.43 5.00
C ASN A 51 -17.65 -10.82 5.73
N VAL A 52 -16.75 -11.67 6.24
CA VAL A 52 -15.54 -11.23 6.93
C VAL A 52 -14.61 -10.49 5.97
N TRP A 53 -14.42 -11.00 4.74
CA TRP A 53 -13.62 -10.33 3.73
C TRP A 53 -14.14 -8.92 3.40
N CYS A 54 -15.45 -8.78 3.17
CA CYS A 54 -16.02 -7.47 2.83
C CYS A 54 -15.90 -6.48 3.99
N GLU A 55 -16.05 -6.93 5.24
CA GLU A 55 -15.89 -6.08 6.42
C GLU A 55 -14.43 -5.63 6.56
N ALA A 56 -13.49 -6.58 6.49
CA ALA A 56 -12.06 -6.27 6.52
C ALA A 56 -11.64 -5.33 5.38
N TYR A 57 -12.11 -5.58 4.16
CA TYR A 57 -11.85 -4.73 2.99
C TYR A 57 -12.37 -3.31 3.19
N THR A 58 -13.60 -3.15 3.66
CA THR A 58 -14.24 -1.84 3.84
C THR A 58 -13.48 -1.00 4.86
N ASN A 59 -13.02 -1.61 5.94
CA ASN A 59 -12.28 -0.92 7.00
C ASN A 59 -10.80 -0.68 6.63
N ALA A 60 -10.17 -1.58 5.87
CA ALA A 60 -8.76 -1.49 5.51
C ALA A 60 -8.47 -0.52 4.34
N SER A 61 -9.39 -0.45 3.36
CA SER A 61 -9.16 0.26 2.09
C SER A 61 -8.87 1.76 2.24
N PRO A 62 -9.55 2.52 3.11
CA PRO A 62 -9.27 3.95 3.30
C PRO A 62 -7.84 4.21 3.77
N LEU A 63 -7.36 3.42 4.74
CA LEU A 63 -5.99 3.54 5.24
C LEU A 63 -4.96 3.18 4.17
N GLN A 64 -5.17 2.10 3.40
CA GLN A 64 -4.25 1.76 2.30
C GLN A 64 -4.17 2.85 1.24
N ALA A 65 -5.31 3.44 0.87
CA ALA A 65 -5.33 4.53 -0.10
C ALA A 65 -4.59 5.76 0.44
N ALA A 66 -4.82 6.14 1.70
CA ALA A 66 -4.13 7.25 2.35
C ALA A 66 -2.61 7.00 2.42
N CYS A 67 -2.18 5.82 2.85
CA CYS A 67 -0.76 5.46 2.91
C CYS A 67 -0.10 5.49 1.52
N ALA A 68 -0.77 5.03 0.47
CA ALA A 68 -0.24 5.09 -0.89
C ALA A 68 -0.03 6.54 -1.37
N VAL A 69 -0.99 7.44 -1.12
CA VAL A 69 -0.87 8.86 -1.48
C VAL A 69 0.21 9.56 -0.65
N VAL A 70 0.14 9.43 0.68
CA VAL A 70 1.08 10.09 1.60
C VAL A 70 2.51 9.67 1.32
N SER A 71 2.77 8.37 1.16
CA SER A 71 4.11 7.89 0.81
C SER A 71 4.60 8.42 -0.54
N SER A 72 3.75 8.39 -1.57
CA SER A 72 4.11 8.89 -2.90
C SER A 72 4.50 10.36 -2.87
N VAL A 73 3.69 11.20 -2.20
CA VAL A 73 3.93 12.65 -2.09
C VAL A 73 5.20 12.93 -1.27
N CYS A 74 5.33 12.33 -0.09
CA CYS A 74 6.46 12.59 0.79
C CYS A 74 7.79 12.13 0.17
N LEU A 75 7.85 10.91 -0.37
CA LEU A 75 9.07 10.37 -0.97
C LEU A 75 9.41 11.05 -2.31
N GLY A 76 8.40 11.41 -3.10
CA GLY A 76 8.58 12.24 -4.30
C GLY A 76 9.13 13.62 -3.97
N GLY A 77 8.66 14.24 -2.89
CA GLY A 77 9.19 15.50 -2.36
C GLY A 77 10.66 15.38 -1.91
N VAL A 78 11.02 14.28 -1.25
CA VAL A 78 12.42 14.00 -0.89
C VAL A 78 13.28 13.86 -2.14
N TYR A 79 12.82 13.13 -3.17
CA TYR A 79 13.54 13.05 -4.45
C TYR A 79 13.71 14.43 -5.09
N ALA A 80 12.65 15.23 -5.19
CA ALA A 80 12.69 16.55 -5.81
C ALA A 80 13.71 17.50 -5.17
N LYS A 81 14.06 17.28 -3.89
CA LYS A 81 15.07 18.06 -3.16
C LYS A 81 16.47 17.46 -3.14
N THR A 82 16.60 16.15 -3.31
CA THR A 82 17.88 15.44 -3.11
C THR A 82 18.43 14.77 -4.36
N GLY A 83 17.62 14.60 -5.41
CA GLY A 83 17.96 13.80 -6.59
C GLY A 83 18.11 12.30 -6.33
N SER A 84 17.81 11.84 -5.11
CA SER A 84 18.04 10.44 -4.70
C SER A 84 17.05 9.49 -5.36
N LYS A 85 17.52 8.77 -6.39
CA LYS A 85 16.75 7.83 -7.21
C LYS A 85 15.98 6.76 -6.41
N PRO A 86 16.49 6.19 -5.30
CA PRO A 86 15.73 5.24 -4.50
C PRO A 86 14.39 5.80 -3.98
N PHE A 87 14.35 7.08 -3.58
CA PHE A 87 13.09 7.71 -3.16
C PHE A 87 12.11 7.96 -4.31
N LEU A 88 12.62 8.23 -5.52
CA LEU A 88 11.79 8.31 -6.73
C LEU A 88 11.14 6.96 -7.05
N LEU A 89 11.94 5.88 -7.02
CA LEU A 89 11.45 4.52 -7.28
C LEU A 89 10.36 4.12 -6.27
N ALA A 90 10.57 4.42 -4.99
CA ALA A 90 9.57 4.18 -3.96
C ALA A 90 8.29 5.00 -4.19
N ALA A 91 8.41 6.29 -4.53
CA ALA A 91 7.27 7.15 -4.80
C ALA A 91 6.45 6.68 -6.01
N ILE A 92 7.10 6.35 -7.13
CA ILE A 92 6.42 5.83 -8.32
C ILE A 92 5.79 4.46 -8.04
N GLY A 93 6.50 3.59 -7.31
CA GLY A 93 5.99 2.28 -6.91
C GLY A 93 4.68 2.41 -6.14
N MET A 94 4.65 3.22 -5.09
CA MET A 94 3.43 3.46 -4.29
C MET A 94 2.33 4.14 -5.09
N LEU A 95 2.67 5.09 -5.96
CA LEU A 95 1.68 5.76 -6.81
C LEU A 95 1.05 4.77 -7.79
N SER A 96 1.83 3.85 -8.36
CA SER A 96 1.36 2.84 -9.33
C SER A 96 0.34 1.86 -8.76
N VAL A 97 0.35 1.65 -7.44
CA VAL A 97 -0.63 0.79 -6.76
C VAL A 97 -2.05 1.30 -6.94
N ILE A 98 -2.26 2.62 -7.04
CA ILE A 98 -3.59 3.23 -7.18
C ILE A 98 -4.24 2.84 -8.52
N PRO A 99 -3.67 3.17 -9.70
CA PRO A 99 -4.26 2.75 -10.98
C PRO A 99 -4.33 1.24 -11.12
N TYR A 100 -3.34 0.48 -10.61
CA TYR A 100 -3.42 -0.98 -10.55
C TYR A 100 -4.67 -1.46 -9.82
N THR A 101 -4.94 -0.89 -8.63
CA THR A 101 -6.12 -1.25 -7.82
C THR A 101 -7.41 -0.91 -8.55
N LEU A 102 -7.51 0.29 -9.14
CA LEU A 102 -8.72 0.74 -9.84
C LEU A 102 -9.05 -0.10 -11.07
N VAL A 103 -8.03 -0.47 -11.85
CA VAL A 103 -8.24 -1.20 -13.11
C VAL A 103 -8.40 -2.69 -12.88
N LEU A 104 -7.53 -3.29 -12.06
CA LEU A 104 -7.42 -4.74 -11.97
C LEU A 104 -8.10 -5.34 -10.74
N MET A 105 -8.26 -4.60 -9.65
CA MET A 105 -8.87 -5.15 -8.42
C MET A 105 -10.30 -4.66 -8.19
N MET A 106 -10.60 -3.41 -8.53
CA MET A 106 -11.90 -2.81 -8.28
C MET A 106 -13.09 -3.59 -8.90
N PRO A 107 -12.99 -4.19 -10.09
CA PRO A 107 -14.08 -5.01 -10.62
C PRO A 107 -14.42 -6.19 -9.69
N ILE A 108 -13.41 -6.90 -9.19
CA ILE A 108 -13.61 -8.01 -8.25
C ILE A 108 -14.16 -7.51 -6.92
N ASN A 109 -13.64 -6.40 -6.41
CA ASN A 109 -14.11 -5.82 -5.14
C ASN A 109 -15.61 -5.48 -5.22
N LYS A 110 -16.04 -4.85 -6.32
CA LYS A 110 -17.44 -4.49 -6.56
C LYS A 110 -18.31 -5.73 -6.67
N GLU A 111 -17.84 -6.78 -7.34
CA GLU A 111 -18.58 -8.03 -7.48
C GLU A 111 -18.77 -8.74 -6.13
N LEU A 112 -17.71 -8.92 -5.34
CA LEU A 112 -17.79 -9.49 -3.99
C LEU A 112 -18.75 -8.69 -3.08
N LEU A 113 -18.63 -7.35 -3.09
CA LEU A 113 -19.53 -6.48 -2.32
C LEU A 113 -20.99 -6.55 -2.80
N SER A 114 -21.22 -6.75 -4.10
CA SER A 114 -22.54 -6.94 -4.68
C SER A 114 -23.15 -8.26 -4.25
N ILE A 115 -22.38 -9.36 -4.32
CA ILE A 115 -22.82 -10.69 -3.87
C ILE A 115 -23.19 -10.66 -2.40
N ARG A 116 -22.39 -9.99 -1.55
CA ARG A 116 -22.74 -9.83 -0.11
C ARG A 116 -24.11 -9.18 0.08
N LYS A 117 -24.43 -8.18 -0.74
CA LYS A 117 -25.70 -7.44 -0.64
C LYS A 117 -26.89 -8.24 -1.16
N SER A 118 -26.71 -9.01 -2.24
CA SER A 118 -27.81 -9.75 -2.88
C SER A 118 -28.01 -11.16 -2.33
N GLY A 119 -27.00 -11.77 -1.70
CA GLY A 119 -27.01 -13.17 -1.29
C GLY A 119 -27.04 -14.17 -2.46
N GLY A 120 -26.84 -13.70 -3.69
CA GLY A 120 -27.23 -14.41 -4.92
C GLY A 120 -26.12 -15.12 -5.69
N ALA A 121 -25.12 -15.72 -5.03
CA ALA A 121 -24.06 -16.48 -5.71
C ALA A 121 -23.82 -17.85 -5.05
N SER A 122 -23.36 -18.81 -5.86
CA SER A 122 -22.89 -20.10 -5.35
C SER A 122 -21.59 -19.92 -4.55
N GLY A 123 -21.32 -20.87 -3.64
CA GLY A 123 -20.08 -20.89 -2.87
C GLY A 123 -18.84 -20.92 -3.76
N ASP A 124 -18.84 -21.78 -4.77
CA ASP A 124 -17.73 -21.94 -5.72
C ASP A 124 -17.38 -20.63 -6.45
N HIS A 125 -18.39 -19.84 -6.81
CA HIS A 125 -18.16 -18.54 -7.47
C HIS A 125 -17.50 -17.54 -6.53
N VAL A 126 -17.95 -17.47 -5.27
CA VAL A 126 -17.35 -16.62 -4.24
C VAL A 126 -15.91 -17.02 -3.97
N GLU A 127 -15.63 -18.32 -3.84
CA GLU A 127 -14.28 -18.83 -3.63
C GLU A 127 -13.34 -18.50 -4.79
N ALA A 128 -13.81 -18.67 -6.03
CA ALA A 128 -13.04 -18.31 -7.23
C ALA A 128 -12.71 -16.81 -7.27
N LEU A 129 -13.66 -15.94 -6.91
CA LEU A 129 -13.42 -14.49 -6.82
C LEU A 129 -12.42 -14.12 -5.73
N LEU A 130 -12.51 -14.73 -4.54
CA LEU A 130 -11.58 -14.51 -3.44
C LEU A 130 -10.16 -14.95 -3.79
N GLN A 131 -10.00 -16.09 -4.47
CA GLN A 131 -8.70 -16.56 -4.96
C GLN A 131 -8.12 -15.62 -6.03
N ARG A 132 -8.95 -15.17 -6.98
CA ARG A 132 -8.53 -14.22 -8.02
C ARG A 132 -8.14 -12.88 -7.42
N TRP A 133 -8.88 -12.42 -6.41
CA TRP A 133 -8.58 -11.21 -5.67
C TRP A 133 -7.21 -11.31 -5.00
N GLU A 134 -6.94 -12.39 -4.28
CA GLU A 134 -5.69 -12.62 -3.57
C GLU A 134 -4.49 -12.70 -4.51
N SER A 135 -4.63 -13.43 -5.62
CA SER A 135 -3.59 -13.50 -6.66
C SER A 135 -3.21 -12.10 -7.17
N ARG A 136 -4.19 -11.23 -7.42
CA ARG A 136 -3.94 -9.84 -7.84
C ARG A 136 -3.39 -8.99 -6.70
N HIS A 137 -3.78 -9.26 -5.46
CA HIS A 137 -3.29 -8.53 -4.30
C HIS A 137 -1.79 -8.74 -4.08
N GLN A 138 -1.23 -9.90 -4.45
CA GLN A 138 0.20 -10.18 -4.36
C GLN A 138 1.07 -9.15 -5.07
N VAL A 139 0.61 -8.59 -6.19
CA VAL A 139 1.33 -7.53 -6.90
C VAL A 139 1.50 -6.30 -6.01
N ARG A 140 0.47 -5.92 -5.24
CA ARG A 140 0.54 -4.77 -4.32
C ARG A 140 1.50 -5.04 -3.17
N ILE A 141 1.56 -6.28 -2.68
CA ILE A 141 2.54 -6.70 -1.68
C ILE A 141 3.96 -6.52 -2.23
N VAL A 142 4.27 -7.14 -3.38
CA VAL A 142 5.61 -7.08 -3.98
C VAL A 142 6.04 -5.63 -4.25
N VAL A 143 5.16 -4.83 -4.86
CA VAL A 143 5.46 -3.41 -5.15
C VAL A 143 5.71 -2.62 -3.88
N SER A 144 4.88 -2.79 -2.85
CA SER A 144 5.04 -2.05 -1.59
C SER A 144 6.28 -2.47 -0.79
N ILE A 145 6.64 -3.76 -0.79
CA ILE A 145 7.89 -4.24 -0.18
C ILE A 145 9.10 -3.70 -0.93
N ALA A 146 9.07 -3.71 -2.27
CA ALA A 146 10.13 -3.13 -3.08
C ALA A 146 10.28 -1.63 -2.83
N ALA A 147 9.17 -0.89 -2.74
CA ALA A 147 9.16 0.53 -2.39
C ALA A 147 9.72 0.77 -0.97
N LEU A 148 9.35 -0.08 0.00
CA LEU A 148 9.88 0.00 1.36
C LEU A 148 11.40 -0.19 1.35
N GLY A 149 11.90 -1.24 0.70
CA GLY A 149 13.32 -1.53 0.56
C GLY A 149 14.09 -0.39 -0.13
N ALA A 150 13.55 0.15 -1.23
CA ALA A 150 14.16 1.29 -1.93
C ALA A 150 14.22 2.54 -1.04
N SER A 151 13.15 2.85 -0.32
CA SER A 151 13.10 4.03 0.57
C SER A 151 14.03 3.89 1.79
N LEU A 152 14.13 2.71 2.38
CA LEU A 152 15.08 2.40 3.45
C LEU A 152 16.52 2.46 2.95
N TYR A 153 16.81 1.88 1.78
CA TYR A 153 18.12 1.97 1.14
C TYR A 153 18.52 3.43 0.88
N GLY A 154 17.60 4.25 0.36
CA GLY A 154 17.84 5.69 0.17
C GLY A 154 18.06 6.47 1.47
N ALA A 155 17.42 6.05 2.56
CA ALA A 155 17.59 6.67 3.88
C ALA A 155 18.94 6.29 4.53
N LEU A 156 19.35 5.03 4.40
CA LEU A 156 20.56 4.48 5.01
C LEU A 156 21.82 4.74 4.19
N GLY A 157 21.75 4.73 2.86
CA GLY A 157 22.87 5.00 1.96
C GLY A 157 23.19 6.49 1.77
N GLY A 158 22.35 7.39 2.30
CA GLY A 158 22.36 8.82 2.03
C GLY A 158 23.28 9.69 2.89
N GLY A 159 24.42 9.16 3.36
CA GLY A 159 25.47 9.94 4.02
C GLY A 159 26.59 10.43 3.10
N HIS A 160 26.68 10.02 1.82
CA HIS A 160 27.91 10.19 1.01
C HIS A 160 27.70 10.80 -0.40
N GLY A 161 26.59 11.49 -0.67
CA GLY A 161 26.30 11.97 -2.04
C GLY A 161 25.79 13.41 -2.20
N GLY A 162 25.94 14.28 -1.19
CA GLY A 162 25.22 15.56 -1.17
C GLY A 162 26.00 16.80 -0.74
N LEU A 163 27.32 16.73 -0.61
CA LEU A 163 28.20 17.90 -0.51
C LEU A 163 29.45 17.66 -1.36
N SER A 164 29.29 17.67 -2.67
CA SER A 164 30.42 18.00 -3.54
C SER A 164 29.96 18.93 -4.66
N LYS A 165 30.34 20.20 -4.46
CA LYS A 165 30.42 21.33 -5.39
C LYS A 165 29.10 21.91 -5.89
#